data_AF-A0A9E2R4I4-F1
#
_entry.id   AF-A0A9E2R4I4-F1
#
_cell.length_a   1.000
_cell.length_b   1.000
_cell.length_c   1.000
_cell.angle_alpha   90.00
_cell.angle_beta   90.00
_cell.angle_gamma   90.00
#
_symmetry.space_group_name_H-M   'P 1'
#
loop_
_entity.id
_entity.type
_entity.pdbx_description
1 polymer ?
#
loop_
_entity_poly.entity_id
_entity_poly.type
_entity_poly.pdbx_seq_one_letter_code
_entity_poly.pdbx_strand_id
1 'polypeptide(L)' 'MSAQEIIEQIKALSPEDRAQVARFVMEQDDSWIPESFKAGMADAEAGRFVDMETVLSGAKPPPRTRRK' A
#
# COMPACT_ATOMS: atom_id res chain seq x y z
N MET A 1 15.88 -16.73 -19.96
CA MET A 1 14.62 -16.14 -19.49
C MET A 1 14.73 -14.63 -19.55
N SER A 2 13.81 -13.99 -20.26
CA SER A 2 13.67 -12.52 -20.29
C SER A 2 12.66 -12.05 -19.25
N ALA A 3 12.72 -10.77 -18.87
CA ALA A 3 11.74 -10.16 -17.98
C ALA A 3 10.30 -10.25 -18.55
N GLN A 4 10.16 -10.18 -19.88
CA GLN A 4 8.88 -10.28 -20.57
C GLN A 4 8.28 -11.69 -20.43
N GLU A 5 9.10 -12.73 -20.58
CA GLU A 5 8.67 -14.12 -20.40
C GLU A 5 8.20 -14.41 -18.97
N ILE A 6 8.84 -13.79 -17.97
CA ILE A 6 8.46 -13.92 -16.55
C ILE A 6 7.13 -13.19 -16.28
N ILE A 7 6.93 -11.99 -16.83
CA ILE A 7 5.69 -11.23 -16.68
C ILE A 7 4.49 -11.99 -17.26
N GLU A 8 4.64 -12.60 -18.44
CA GLU A 8 3.57 -13.39 -19.05
C GLU A 8 3.25 -14.64 -18.22
N GLN A 9 4.25 -15.27 -17.60
CA GLN A 9 4.01 -16.39 -16.67
C GLN A 9 3.22 -15.94 -15.43
N ILE A 10 3.58 -14.80 -14.82
CA ILE A 10 2.84 -14.25 -13.67
C ILE A 10 1.40 -13.90 -14.06
N LYS A 11 1.17 -13.35 -15.26
CA LYS A 11 -0.17 -13.08 -15.79
C LYS A 11 -0.98 -14.34 -16.11
N ALA A 12 -0.35 -15.50 -16.25
CA ALA A 12 -1.06 -16.76 -16.43
C ALA A 12 -1.52 -17.39 -15.09
N LEU A 13 -0.97 -16.93 -13.96
CA LEU A 13 -1.31 -17.44 -12.63
C LEU A 13 -2.74 -17.09 -12.20
N SER A 14 -3.26 -17.84 -11.23
CA SER A 14 -4.51 -17.54 -10.55
C SER A 14 -4.41 -16.21 -9.75
N PRO A 15 -5.54 -15.56 -9.40
CA PRO A 15 -5.51 -14.35 -8.58
C PRO A 15 -4.82 -14.54 -7.22
N GLU A 16 -5.00 -15.70 -6.59
CA GLU A 16 -4.37 -16.03 -5.31
C GLU A 16 -2.85 -16.14 -5.44
N ASP A 17 -2.37 -16.84 -6.46
CA ASP A 17 -0.93 -17.00 -6.71
C ASP A 17 -0.27 -15.67 -7.11
N ARG A 18 -0.96 -14.82 -7.86
CA ARG A 18 -0.48 -13.45 -8.15
C ARG A 18 -0.31 -12.62 -6.89
N ALA A 19 -1.23 -12.73 -5.95
CA ALA A 19 -1.13 -12.04 -4.66
C ALA A 19 0.08 -12.54 -3.86
N GLN A 20 0.38 -13.83 -3.90
CA GLN A 20 1.58 -14.39 -3.26
C GLN A 20 2.87 -13.88 -3.90
N VAL A 21 2.94 -13.83 -5.23
CA VAL A 21 4.11 -13.27 -5.94
C VAL A 21 4.30 -11.79 -5.59
N ALA A 22 3.23 -11.00 -5.61
CA ALA A 22 3.29 -9.58 -5.25
C ALA A 22 3.78 -9.40 -3.80
N ARG A 23 3.25 -10.19 -2.86
CA ARG A 23 3.68 -10.19 -1.46
C ARG A 23 5.17 -10.53 -1.33
N PHE A 24 5.62 -11.58 -2.00
CA PHE A 24 7.02 -12.01 -1.97
C PHE A 24 7.96 -10.91 -2.49
N VAL A 25 7.62 -10.27 -3.61
CA VAL A 25 8.42 -9.17 -4.17
C VAL A 25 8.51 -8.00 -3.20
N MET A 26 7.39 -7.61 -2.58
CA MET A 26 7.36 -6.53 -1.59
C MET A 26 8.17 -6.86 -0.33
N GLU A 27 8.20 -8.12 0.11
CA GLU A 27 8.95 -8.56 1.29
C GLU A 27 10.47 -8.67 1.06
N GLN A 28 10.90 -8.85 -0.20
CA GLN A 28 12.32 -9.01 -0.54
C GLN A 28 13.00 -7.72 -1.00
N ASP A 29 12.29 -6.85 -1.72
CA ASP A 29 12.83 -5.57 -2.19
C ASP A 29 11.75 -4.48 -2.22
N ASP A 30 11.81 -3.62 -1.21
CA ASP A 30 10.93 -2.45 -1.05
C ASP A 30 11.64 -1.14 -1.41
N SER A 31 12.83 -1.19 -2.01
CA SER A 31 13.66 -0.01 -2.32
C SER A 31 13.03 0.93 -3.34
N TRP A 32 12.15 0.39 -4.19
CA TRP A 32 11.38 1.15 -5.18
C TRP A 32 10.08 1.73 -4.61
N ILE A 33 9.65 1.31 -3.41
CA ILE A 33 8.42 1.77 -2.78
C ILE A 33 8.70 3.09 -2.06
N PRO A 34 8.00 4.20 -2.42
CA PRO A 34 8.19 5.47 -1.75
C PRO A 34 7.91 5.38 -0.24
N GLU A 35 8.72 6.04 0.58
CA GLU A 35 8.55 6.06 2.04
C GLU A 35 7.17 6.59 2.48
N SER A 36 6.60 7.54 1.72
CA SER A 36 5.23 8.03 1.96
C SER A 36 4.17 6.94 1.81
N PHE A 37 4.38 5.98 0.90
CA PHE A 37 3.48 4.86 0.70
C PHE A 37 3.59 3.85 1.85
N LYS A 38 4.82 3.54 2.31
CA LYS A 38 5.04 2.69 3.49
C LYS A 38 4.40 3.28 4.75
N ALA A 39 4.54 4.60 4.94
CA ALA A 39 3.87 5.31 6.02
C ALA A 39 2.33 5.20 5.93
N GLY A 40 1.77 5.31 4.72
CA GLY A 40 0.34 5.12 4.48
C GLY A 40 -0.14 3.69 4.80
N MET A 41 0.64 2.67 4.45
CA MET A 41 0.35 1.27 4.81
C MET A 41 0.36 1.07 6.33
N ALA A 42 1.36 1.60 7.03
CA ALA A 42 1.44 1.54 8.49
C ALA A 42 0.31 2.33 9.19
N ASP A 43 -0.15 3.43 8.60
CA ASP A 43 -1.34 4.16 9.06
C ASP A 43 -2.61 3.31 8.88
N ALA A 44 -2.78 2.66 7.72
CA ALA A 44 -3.91 1.79 7.44
C ALA A 44 -3.96 0.56 8.39
N GLU A 45 -2.84 -0.13 8.60
CA GLU A 45 -2.75 -1.26 9.53
C GLU A 45 -3.10 -0.85 10.97
N ALA A 46 -2.71 0.36 11.37
CA ALA A 46 -3.04 0.91 12.68
C ALA A 46 -4.45 1.52 12.76
N GLY A 47 -5.28 1.37 11.71
CA GLY A 47 -6.65 1.90 11.65
C GLY A 47 -6.74 3.42 11.53
N ARG A 48 -5.64 4.11 11.20
CA ARG A 48 -5.57 5.57 11.03
C ARG A 48 -5.96 5.94 9.60
N PHE A 49 -7.22 5.73 9.26
CA PHE A 49 -7.75 6.14 7.96
C PHE A 49 -8.14 7.61 7.96
N VAL A 50 -7.99 8.24 6.79
CA VAL A 50 -8.53 9.56 6.52
C VAL A 50 -9.95 9.40 6.01
N ASP A 51 -10.91 10.06 6.67
CA ASP A 51 -12.25 10.22 6.13
C ASP A 51 -12.26 11.25 5.01
N MET A 52 -12.37 10.77 3.77
CA MET A 52 -12.32 11.59 2.57
C MET A 52 -13.55 12.49 2.43
N GLU A 53 -14.72 12.11 2.97
CA GLU A 53 -15.91 12.97 2.96
C GLU A 53 -15.65 14.24 3.76
N THR A 54 -15.12 14.07 4.97
CA THR A 54 -14.72 15.19 5.84
C THR A 54 -13.61 16.03 5.21
N VAL A 55 -12.56 15.43 4.63
CA VAL A 55 -11.46 16.19 4.01
C VAL A 55 -11.94 17.03 2.83
N LEU A 56 -12.76 16.46 1.96
CA LEU A 56 -13.23 17.14 0.75
C LEU A 56 -14.32 18.18 1.06
N SER A 57 -15.01 18.06 2.20
CA SER A 57 -16.01 19.05 2.64
C SER A 57 -15.42 20.43 2.97
N GLY A 58 -14.09 20.55 3.14
CA GLY A 58 -13.44 21.77 3.59
C GLY A 58 -13.60 22.04 5.09
N ALA A 59 -14.19 21.10 5.85
CA ALA A 59 -14.25 21.16 7.30
C ALA A 59 -12.84 21.21 7.91
N LYS A 60 -12.66 22.05 8.94
CA LYS A 60 -11.38 22.15 9.64
C LYS A 60 -11.06 20.80 10.31
N PRO A 61 -9.87 20.22 10.07
CA PRO A 61 -9.51 18.94 10.68
C PRO A 61 -9.53 19.03 12.21
N PRO A 62 -9.91 17.94 12.90
CA PRO A 62 -9.98 17.93 14.36
C PRO A 62 -8.59 18.25 14.97
N PRO A 63 -8.55 19.01 16.07
CA PRO A 63 -7.29 19.37 16.71
C PRO A 63 -6.55 18.12 17.17
N ARG A 64 -5.26 18.00 16.85
CA ARG A 64 -4.41 16.91 17.34
C ARG A 64 -4.33 16.98 18.86
N THR A 65 -5.04 16.10 19.55
CA THR A 65 -4.88 15.93 21.00
C THR A 65 -3.47 15.38 21.26
N ARG A 66 -2.56 16.22 21.78
CA ARG A 66 -1.33 15.73 22.41
C ARG A 66 -1.75 14.90 23.62
N ARG A 67 -1.66 13.57 23.54
CA ARG A 67 -1.65 12.74 24.76
C ARG A 67 -0.40 13.14 25.54
N LYS A 68 -0.60 13.60 26.78
CA LYS A 68 0.46 13.81 27.78
C LYS A 68 0.97 12.46 28.26
#